data_AF-A0A1Q2SK58-F1
#
_entry.id   AF-A0A1Q2SK58-F1
#
_cell.length_a   1.000
_cell.length_b   1.000
_cell.length_c   1.000
_cell.angle_alpha   90.00
_cell.angle_beta   90.00
_cell.angle_gamma   90.00
#
_symmetry.space_group_name_H-M   'P 1'
#
loop_
_entity.id
_entity.type
_entity.pdbx_description
1 polymer ?
#
loop_
_entity_poly.entity_id
_entity_poly.type
_entity_poly.pdbx_seq_one_letter_code
_entity_poly.pdbx_strand_id
1 'polypeptide(L)'
;MMVKIMEVILVAWVLVSTHGIFTLAGAVNLAPDGLGEVLLFPYYTVRNGNMTLLSIINTRQRVKAVKLRFLEGKNGQPVLDFNLYLSPQDVWTGSLAQSATGTVLTTTDKSCTVPAIPPAGVEFSNTAYAMTSPDGEDTSLDRTREGYFAAFDMGVVTDSALAAAATHIDGLPQNCAALQQAWTTGVWALTPSMGMGFDPGGLWGSLQLVNVNQGTDYGASAIALGGFFSTAIHTAASAPLPNLSSANPETDILTQANPAGGVPSVVHSTWPQNSQGGVDAVSAVLMRRAVINEYTIDPALAARTDWVVNFPTKRFYVPIHNSTNGGIPIVATPPFTQSFWTGGAPEAVALSLRDREEQVNKGSAAMLPWAVNVMTFRDISVLGSALTLAIDTANMGNNGWMKLKFPVTPNPISSRQNIHELIDNEGSAYLGLPVMGFAVEAYGNKDAHYRELLPHKFSRDIAMSLDEVIAKTIPPKVAMPKTSASKLSMEKAACQTAIEMEIELQTARGSATVNGALAMIACQAAAAIIAASPQVPIGAAAIEAAVKAAAIAAITHQ
;
A
#
# COMPACT_ATOMS: atom_id res chain seq x y z
N MET A 1 -0.02 -37.54 -50.50
CA MET A 1 -0.64 -36.20 -50.69
C MET A 1 -1.22 -35.66 -49.37
N MET A 2 -0.57 -35.94 -48.23
CA MET A 2 -1.03 -35.55 -46.89
C MET A 2 0.12 -34.94 -46.06
N VAL A 3 1.19 -34.48 -46.73
CA VAL A 3 2.42 -33.92 -46.13
C VAL A 3 2.74 -32.53 -46.70
N LYS A 4 1.81 -31.91 -47.45
CA LYS A 4 1.95 -30.57 -48.03
C LYS A 4 0.92 -29.54 -47.55
N ILE A 5 0.15 -29.87 -46.49
CA ILE A 5 -0.84 -28.97 -45.86
C ILE A 5 -0.37 -28.56 -44.44
N MET A 6 0.89 -28.82 -44.09
CA MET A 6 1.44 -28.54 -42.76
C MET A 6 2.58 -27.51 -42.76
N GLU A 7 2.58 -26.59 -43.73
CA GLU A 7 3.55 -25.47 -43.82
C GLU A 7 2.88 -24.10 -44.07
N VAL A 8 1.56 -23.97 -43.87
CA VAL A 8 0.84 -22.67 -44.02
C VAL A 8 0.18 -22.18 -42.72
N ILE A 9 0.41 -22.85 -41.58
CA ILE A 9 -0.07 -22.40 -40.25
C ILE A 9 1.12 -22.26 -39.28
N LEU A 10 2.15 -21.53 -39.71
CA LEU A 10 3.25 -21.14 -38.82
C LEU A 10 3.80 -19.75 -39.18
N VAL A 11 2.90 -18.78 -39.37
CA VAL A 11 3.26 -17.35 -39.38
C VAL A 11 2.19 -16.60 -38.59
N ALA A 12 2.64 -15.79 -37.62
CA ALA A 12 1.89 -14.91 -36.73
C ALA A 12 1.38 -15.48 -35.39
N TRP A 13 2.29 -16.06 -34.60
CA TRP A 13 2.32 -15.80 -33.15
C TRP A 13 3.68 -15.22 -32.79
N VAL A 14 3.98 -14.03 -33.32
CA VAL A 14 4.86 -13.13 -32.59
C VAL A 14 3.97 -12.59 -31.48
N LEU A 15 4.01 -13.23 -30.31
CA LEU A 15 3.72 -12.55 -29.06
C LEU A 15 4.71 -11.40 -29.01
N VAL A 16 4.31 -10.24 -29.52
CA VAL A 16 4.89 -9.00 -29.06
C VAL A 16 4.48 -8.96 -27.59
N SER A 17 5.32 -9.51 -26.73
CA SER A 17 5.36 -9.09 -25.34
C SER A 17 5.79 -7.63 -25.39
N THR A 18 4.83 -6.75 -25.70
CA THR A 18 4.92 -5.35 -25.34
C THR A 18 4.99 -5.37 -23.84
N HIS A 19 6.20 -5.51 -23.30
CA HIS A 19 6.53 -4.92 -22.03
C HIS A 19 6.30 -3.43 -22.28
N GLY A 20 5.06 -2.98 -22.01
CA GLY A 20 4.78 -1.58 -21.86
C GLY A 20 5.65 -1.16 -20.69
N ILE A 21 6.84 -0.65 -20.99
CA ILE A 21 7.63 0.10 -20.04
C ILE A 21 6.86 1.41 -19.91
N PHE A 22 5.82 1.40 -19.09
CA PHE A 22 5.16 2.60 -18.64
C PHE A 22 6.12 3.24 -17.64
N THR A 23 6.85 4.25 -18.08
CA THR A 23 7.54 5.14 -17.15
C THR A 23 6.46 5.99 -16.49
N LEU A 24 5.96 5.55 -15.33
CA LEU A 24 5.05 6.29 -14.44
C LEU A 24 5.81 7.45 -13.78
N ALA A 25 6.46 8.28 -14.60
CA ALA A 25 7.31 9.36 -14.13
C ALA A 25 6.43 10.43 -13.48
N GLY A 26 6.36 10.39 -12.15
CA GLY A 26 5.68 11.40 -11.35
C GLY A 26 4.46 10.92 -10.57
N ALA A 27 4.11 9.64 -10.53
CA ALA A 27 2.97 9.20 -9.72
C ALA A 27 3.32 8.00 -8.83
N VAL A 28 2.86 8.03 -7.58
CA VAL A 28 3.10 6.98 -6.61
C VAL A 28 2.47 5.68 -7.12
N ASN A 29 3.27 4.62 -7.14
CA ASN A 29 2.84 3.30 -7.60
C ASN A 29 3.54 2.19 -6.80
N LEU A 30 3.00 0.97 -6.84
CA LEU A 30 3.74 -0.21 -6.40
C LEU A 30 4.78 -0.56 -7.47
N ALA A 31 6.06 -0.52 -7.12
CA ALA A 31 7.15 -0.86 -8.04
C ALA A 31 7.08 -2.37 -8.38
N PRO A 32 6.73 -2.77 -9.62
CA PRO A 32 6.49 -4.18 -9.95
C PRO A 32 7.76 -5.03 -9.94
N ASP A 33 8.92 -4.40 -10.10
CA ASP A 33 10.25 -5.00 -10.06
C ASP A 33 10.84 -5.07 -8.64
N GLY A 34 10.13 -4.53 -7.63
CA GLY A 34 10.59 -4.48 -6.25
C GLY A 34 11.66 -3.40 -5.98
N LEU A 35 11.95 -2.53 -6.95
CA LEU A 35 12.96 -1.47 -6.83
C LEU A 35 12.29 -0.12 -6.57
N GLY A 36 12.23 0.29 -5.31
CA GLY A 36 11.51 1.48 -4.87
C GLY A 36 12.38 2.67 -4.53
N GLU A 37 11.75 3.84 -4.46
CA GLU A 37 12.23 5.04 -3.76
C GLU A 37 11.91 4.97 -2.26
N VAL A 38 10.79 4.36 -1.91
CA VAL A 38 10.40 4.09 -0.52
C VAL A 38 10.18 2.59 -0.35
N LEU A 39 10.71 2.03 0.72
CA LEU A 39 10.53 0.64 1.11
C LEU A 39 9.73 0.59 2.40
N LEU A 40 8.60 -0.12 2.41
CA LEU A 40 7.77 -0.33 3.59
C LEU A 40 7.93 -1.77 4.10
N PHE A 41 8.33 -1.91 5.35
CA PHE A 41 8.56 -3.20 5.99
C PHE A 41 7.41 -3.47 6.97
N PRO A 42 6.56 -4.48 6.70
CA PRO A 42 5.25 -4.59 7.35
C PRO A 42 5.31 -4.82 8.85
N TYR A 43 6.34 -5.52 9.34
CA TYR A 43 6.41 -5.91 10.74
C TYR A 43 7.83 -6.25 11.16
N TYR A 44 8.26 -5.69 12.30
CA TYR A 44 9.37 -6.22 13.08
C TYR A 44 8.86 -6.64 14.46
N THR A 45 9.54 -7.61 15.07
CA THR A 45 9.33 -7.97 16.46
C THR A 45 10.61 -8.50 17.09
N VAL A 46 10.75 -8.22 18.39
CA VAL A 46 11.76 -8.83 19.26
C VAL A 46 11.12 -9.59 20.43
N ARG A 47 9.81 -9.87 20.33
CA ARG A 47 9.06 -10.60 21.36
C ARG A 47 9.23 -12.11 21.21
N ASN A 48 8.96 -12.84 22.30
CA ASN A 48 8.95 -14.31 22.31
C ASN A 48 10.28 -14.96 21.86
N GLY A 49 11.40 -14.26 22.07
CA GLY A 49 12.72 -14.72 21.62
C GLY A 49 12.98 -14.55 20.11
N ASN A 50 12.07 -13.87 19.39
CA ASN A 50 12.35 -13.45 18.02
C ASN A 50 13.41 -12.33 18.00
N MET A 51 14.15 -12.29 16.91
CA MET A 51 14.96 -11.15 16.47
C MET A 51 14.52 -10.80 15.06
N THR A 52 14.64 -9.53 14.68
CA THR A 52 14.41 -9.11 13.29
C THR A 52 15.74 -8.80 12.64
N LEU A 53 16.10 -9.53 11.59
CA LEU A 53 17.21 -9.17 10.71
C LEU A 53 16.65 -8.37 9.54
N LEU A 54 17.39 -7.38 9.06
CA LEU A 54 16.98 -6.57 7.92
C LEU A 54 18.15 -6.28 6.99
N SER A 55 17.84 -6.10 5.71
CA SER A 55 18.77 -5.67 4.68
C SER A 55 18.17 -4.58 3.80
N ILE A 56 19.01 -3.63 3.40
CA ILE A 56 18.70 -2.59 2.42
C ILE A 56 19.81 -2.56 1.39
N ILE A 57 19.44 -2.61 0.13
CA ILE A 57 20.37 -2.75 -0.98
C ILE A 57 20.21 -1.57 -1.92
N ASN A 58 21.34 -0.95 -2.28
CA ASN A 58 21.42 0.03 -3.35
C ASN A 58 21.85 -0.67 -4.64
N THR A 59 20.99 -0.74 -5.64
CA THR A 59 21.35 -1.38 -6.94
C THR A 59 22.01 -0.41 -7.92
N ARG A 60 22.10 0.89 -7.57
CA ARG A 60 22.61 1.94 -8.45
C ARG A 60 24.12 2.11 -8.33
N GLN A 61 24.70 2.77 -9.32
CA GLN A 61 26.14 3.05 -9.46
C GLN A 61 26.58 4.32 -8.72
N ARG A 62 25.76 4.84 -7.80
CA ARG A 62 26.03 6.08 -7.05
C ARG A 62 25.70 5.89 -5.58
N VAL A 63 26.35 6.70 -4.74
CA VAL A 63 26.09 6.73 -3.30
C VAL A 63 24.67 7.22 -3.05
N LYS A 64 23.87 6.40 -2.38
CA LYS A 64 22.49 6.73 -1.98
C LYS A 64 22.47 7.21 -0.53
N ALA A 65 21.79 8.32 -0.28
CA ALA A 65 21.42 8.74 1.06
C ALA A 65 20.02 8.20 1.36
N VAL A 66 19.88 7.41 2.41
CA VAL A 66 18.63 6.73 2.77
C VAL A 66 18.28 7.08 4.21
N LYS A 67 17.06 7.54 4.48
CA LYS A 67 16.56 7.66 5.86
C LYS A 67 15.88 6.37 6.25
N LEU A 68 16.29 5.76 7.35
CA LEU A 68 15.55 4.66 7.99
C LEU A 68 14.77 5.22 9.17
N ARG A 69 13.50 4.83 9.25
CA ARG A 69 12.57 5.21 10.32
C ARG A 69 11.84 3.99 10.86
N PHE A 70 12.06 3.69 12.14
CA PHE A 70 11.33 2.66 12.89
C PHE A 70 10.17 3.28 13.65
N LEU A 71 9.03 2.60 13.64
CA LEU A 71 7.80 3.03 14.28
C LEU A 71 7.28 1.93 15.20
N GLU A 72 6.72 2.29 16.35
CA GLU A 72 6.03 1.35 17.23
C GLU A 72 4.64 0.98 16.69
N GLY A 73 4.15 -0.21 17.06
CA GLY A 73 2.95 -0.78 16.45
C GLY A 73 1.61 -0.18 16.88
N LYS A 74 1.50 0.58 17.98
CA LYS A 74 0.21 1.14 18.43
C LYS A 74 -0.22 2.33 17.58
N ASN A 75 0.41 3.49 17.75
CA ASN A 75 0.05 4.73 17.08
C ASN A 75 1.01 5.08 15.93
N GLY A 76 1.97 4.20 15.61
CA GLY A 76 2.97 4.48 14.59
C GLY A 76 3.88 5.64 14.98
N GLN A 77 4.23 5.78 16.27
CA GLN A 77 5.16 6.80 16.72
C GLN A 77 6.60 6.42 16.38
N PRO A 78 7.45 7.36 15.93
CA PRO A 78 8.84 7.08 15.61
C PRO A 78 9.62 6.72 16.89
N VAL A 79 10.39 5.63 16.82
CA VAL A 79 11.19 5.11 17.94
C VAL A 79 12.70 5.13 17.66
N LEU A 80 13.09 5.16 16.39
CA LEU A 80 14.47 5.38 15.96
C LEU A 80 14.49 5.91 14.53
N ASP A 81 15.35 6.92 14.29
CA ASP A 81 15.64 7.47 12.96
C ASP A 81 17.16 7.58 12.76
N PHE A 82 17.66 7.24 11.58
CA PHE A 82 19.03 7.54 11.18
C PHE A 82 19.16 7.66 9.66
N ASN A 83 20.24 8.31 9.22
CA ASN A 83 20.62 8.38 7.82
C ASN A 83 21.67 7.30 7.53
N LEU A 84 21.48 6.56 6.46
CA LEU A 84 22.36 5.54 5.92
C LEU A 84 22.90 6.02 4.57
N TYR A 85 24.21 5.96 4.38
CA TYR A 85 24.87 6.28 3.11
C TYR A 85 25.42 4.99 2.52
N LEU A 86 24.72 4.46 1.53
CA LEU A 86 25.07 3.23 0.83
C LEU A 86 26.00 3.54 -0.33
N SER A 87 27.14 2.86 -0.41
CA SER A 87 28.01 2.99 -1.59
C SER A 87 27.33 2.43 -2.86
N PRO A 88 27.89 2.65 -4.06
CA PRO A 88 27.39 1.98 -5.26
C PRO A 88 27.29 0.46 -5.06
N GLN A 89 26.15 -0.14 -5.43
CA GLN A 89 25.93 -1.59 -5.37
C GLN A 89 26.06 -2.24 -3.98
N ASP A 90 25.91 -1.44 -2.93
CA ASP A 90 26.12 -1.84 -1.54
C ASP A 90 24.89 -2.50 -0.91
N VAL A 91 25.15 -3.31 0.11
CA VAL A 91 24.15 -3.89 1.01
C VAL A 91 24.47 -3.43 2.43
N TRP A 92 23.49 -2.87 3.11
CA TRP A 92 23.58 -2.67 4.55
C TRP A 92 22.69 -3.67 5.28
N THR A 93 23.22 -4.24 6.36
CA THR A 93 22.50 -5.20 7.21
C THR A 93 22.37 -4.70 8.64
N GLY A 94 21.25 -5.03 9.30
CA GLY A 94 20.99 -4.70 10.69
C GLY A 94 20.25 -5.81 11.42
N SER A 95 20.35 -5.82 12.76
CA SER A 95 19.64 -6.74 13.64
C SER A 95 18.94 -5.98 14.76
N LEU A 96 17.65 -6.24 14.92
CA LEU A 96 16.87 -5.83 16.08
C LEU A 96 16.77 -7.00 17.04
N ALA A 97 17.17 -6.76 18.29
CA ALA A 97 17.05 -7.72 19.38
C ALA A 97 16.41 -7.06 20.60
N GLN A 98 15.86 -7.90 21.47
CA GLN A 98 15.28 -7.42 22.72
C GLN A 98 16.39 -6.93 23.65
N SER A 99 16.26 -5.72 24.17
CA SER A 99 17.11 -5.21 25.26
C SER A 99 16.46 -5.46 26.63
N ALA A 100 17.07 -4.96 27.70
CA ALA A 100 16.51 -5.08 29.04
C ALA A 100 15.12 -4.40 29.14
N THR A 101 14.95 -3.28 28.43
CA THR A 101 13.74 -2.45 28.51
C THR A 101 12.92 -2.48 27.22
N GLY A 102 13.53 -2.54 26.04
CA GLY A 102 12.83 -2.42 24.76
C GLY A 102 13.56 -3.16 23.65
N THR A 103 13.99 -2.41 22.64
CA THR A 103 14.64 -2.92 21.42
C THR A 103 15.96 -2.22 21.19
N VAL A 104 16.99 -2.97 20.85
CA VAL A 104 18.29 -2.45 20.41
C VAL A 104 18.51 -2.79 18.93
N LEU A 105 18.93 -1.79 18.15
CA LEU A 105 19.46 -1.99 16.81
C LEU A 105 20.98 -2.15 16.88
N THR A 106 21.47 -3.24 16.31
CA THR A 106 22.89 -3.49 16.10
C THR A 106 23.19 -3.68 14.62
N THR A 107 24.42 -3.41 14.22
CA THR A 107 24.91 -3.72 12.88
C THR A 107 26.41 -4.04 12.95
N THR A 108 26.84 -5.05 12.22
CA THR A 108 28.27 -5.31 11.97
C THR A 108 28.74 -4.73 10.65
N ASP A 109 27.80 -4.27 9.84
CA ASP A 109 27.98 -3.66 8.54
C ASP A 109 28.82 -2.38 8.64
N LYS A 110 29.49 -2.03 7.55
CA LYS A 110 30.45 -0.92 7.51
C LYS A 110 29.93 0.27 6.74
N SER A 111 28.79 0.21 6.05
CA SER A 111 28.21 1.39 5.41
C SER A 111 27.99 2.52 6.43
N CYS A 112 28.24 3.76 6.02
CA CYS A 112 28.22 4.89 6.94
C CYS A 112 26.79 5.20 7.43
N THR A 113 26.63 5.28 8.75
CA THR A 113 25.41 5.76 9.40
C THR A 113 25.65 7.11 10.05
N VAL A 114 24.63 7.98 10.03
CA VAL A 114 24.62 9.26 10.73
C VAL A 114 23.34 9.37 11.56
N PRO A 115 23.44 9.46 12.90
CA PRO A 115 24.67 9.31 13.69
C PRO A 115 25.28 7.91 13.53
N ALA A 116 26.57 7.78 13.83
CA ALA A 116 27.23 6.47 13.77
C ALA A 116 26.62 5.52 14.81
N ILE A 117 26.21 4.32 14.37
CA ILE A 117 25.76 3.25 15.26
C ILE A 117 27.01 2.64 15.95
N PRO A 118 27.11 2.70 17.30
CA PRO A 118 28.24 2.14 18.01
C PRO A 118 28.17 0.59 18.02
N PRO A 119 29.28 -0.11 18.30
CA PRO A 119 29.30 -1.58 18.34
C PRO A 119 28.30 -2.21 19.32
N ALA A 120 27.96 -1.50 20.41
CA ALA A 120 26.96 -1.95 21.38
C ALA A 120 25.51 -1.78 20.88
N GLY A 121 25.30 -1.08 19.77
CA GLY A 121 23.98 -0.77 19.22
C GLY A 121 23.36 0.53 19.74
N VAL A 122 22.20 0.87 19.19
CA VAL A 122 21.38 2.01 19.59
C VAL A 122 20.04 1.50 20.11
N GLU A 123 19.68 1.90 21.32
CA GLU A 123 18.38 1.61 21.92
C GLU A 123 17.28 2.46 21.25
N PHE A 124 16.11 1.85 21.08
CA PHE A 124 14.91 2.56 20.64
C PHE A 124 14.42 3.48 21.77
N SER A 125 13.83 4.60 21.39
CA SER A 125 13.36 5.64 22.31
C SER A 125 11.84 5.68 22.39
N ASN A 126 11.33 6.14 23.53
CA ASN A 126 9.93 6.48 23.76
C ASN A 126 9.65 7.99 23.74
N THR A 127 10.63 8.84 23.39
CA THR A 127 10.48 10.31 23.42
C THR A 127 9.23 10.80 22.69
N ALA A 128 8.86 10.16 21.57
CA ALA A 128 7.71 10.56 20.76
C ALA A 128 6.35 10.41 21.45
N TYR A 129 6.25 9.59 22.51
CA TYR A 129 4.98 9.30 23.19
C TYR A 129 5.04 9.38 24.73
N ALA A 130 6.20 9.63 25.35
CA ALA A 130 6.36 9.48 26.79
C ALA A 130 6.05 10.70 27.67
N MET A 131 6.27 11.96 27.22
CA MET A 131 6.17 13.12 28.14
C MET A 131 5.61 14.42 27.55
N THR A 132 5.68 14.66 26.24
CA THR A 132 5.20 15.93 25.64
C THR A 132 3.92 15.77 24.82
N SER A 133 3.48 14.55 24.56
CA SER A 133 2.28 14.27 23.77
C SER A 133 1.72 12.86 24.07
N PRO A 134 1.35 12.55 25.33
CA PRO A 134 0.80 11.24 25.67
C PRO A 134 -0.44 10.98 24.81
N ASP A 135 -0.45 9.83 24.15
CA ASP A 135 -1.48 9.44 23.19
C ASP A 135 -2.60 8.59 23.83
N GLY A 136 -2.71 8.61 25.16
CA GLY A 136 -3.72 7.88 25.93
C GLY A 136 -3.35 6.41 26.20
N GLU A 137 -2.21 5.95 25.68
CA GLU A 137 -1.63 4.63 25.91
C GLU A 137 -0.43 4.68 26.88
N ASP A 138 0.12 3.51 27.22
CA ASP A 138 1.32 3.43 28.05
C ASP A 138 2.52 4.12 27.38
N THR A 139 3.42 4.65 28.21
CA THR A 139 4.60 5.39 27.78
C THR A 139 5.88 4.54 27.82
N SER A 140 5.74 3.23 28.02
CA SER A 140 6.87 2.35 28.30
C SER A 140 7.65 2.01 27.02
N LEU A 141 8.93 1.66 27.20
CA LEU A 141 9.75 1.11 26.11
C LEU A 141 9.28 -0.28 25.64
N ASP A 142 8.30 -0.92 26.29
CA ASP A 142 7.74 -2.18 25.80
C ASP A 142 7.08 -2.00 24.43
N ARG A 143 6.48 -0.83 24.14
CA ARG A 143 5.90 -0.49 22.83
C ARG A 143 6.92 -0.60 21.69
N THR A 144 8.21 -0.43 21.97
CA THR A 144 9.26 -0.49 20.94
C THR A 144 9.58 -1.92 20.50
N ARG A 145 9.03 -2.95 21.17
CA ARG A 145 9.37 -4.37 20.91
C ARG A 145 8.72 -4.95 19.67
N GLU A 146 7.75 -4.26 19.09
CA GLU A 146 7.11 -4.64 17.84
C GLU A 146 6.57 -3.40 17.12
N GLY A 147 6.53 -3.47 15.78
CA GLY A 147 6.08 -2.34 14.98
C GLY A 147 6.45 -2.52 13.52
N TYR A 148 6.72 -1.43 12.81
CA TYR A 148 7.05 -1.44 11.39
C TYR A 148 8.10 -0.38 11.07
N PHE A 149 8.70 -0.44 9.89
CA PHE A 149 9.70 0.56 9.51
C PHE A 149 9.67 0.88 8.03
N ALA A 150 10.27 2.00 7.66
CA ALA A 150 10.37 2.44 6.29
C ALA A 150 11.78 2.96 5.99
N ALA A 151 12.21 2.76 4.75
CA ALA A 151 13.43 3.36 4.19
C ALA A 151 13.04 4.33 3.08
N PHE A 152 13.59 5.55 3.11
CA PHE A 152 13.30 6.62 2.17
C PHE A 152 14.57 7.02 1.41
N ASP A 153 14.55 6.90 0.09
CA ASP A 153 15.60 7.40 -0.81
C ASP A 153 15.59 8.93 -0.79
N MET A 154 16.55 9.53 -0.08
CA MET A 154 16.70 10.98 -0.01
C MET A 154 17.42 11.56 -1.24
N GLY A 155 17.88 10.71 -2.16
CA GLY A 155 18.63 11.07 -3.35
C GLY A 155 20.06 10.53 -3.35
N VAL A 156 20.86 11.01 -4.29
CA VAL A 156 22.27 10.64 -4.46
C VAL A 156 23.20 11.73 -3.97
N VAL A 157 24.32 11.34 -3.37
CA VAL A 157 25.39 12.28 -3.01
C VAL A 157 26.19 12.62 -4.26
N THR A 158 26.14 13.87 -4.69
CA THR A 158 26.83 14.39 -5.89
C THR A 158 28.09 15.17 -5.57
N ASP A 159 28.27 15.61 -4.32
CA ASP A 159 29.57 16.10 -3.85
C ASP A 159 30.59 14.95 -3.87
N SER A 160 31.67 15.13 -4.63
CA SER A 160 32.64 14.06 -4.89
C SER A 160 33.41 13.64 -3.64
N ALA A 161 33.68 14.56 -2.71
CA ALA A 161 34.41 14.26 -1.48
C ALA A 161 33.51 13.48 -0.50
N LEU A 162 32.24 13.89 -0.35
CA LEU A 162 31.29 13.17 0.50
C LEU A 162 30.85 11.83 -0.11
N ALA A 163 30.73 11.73 -1.43
CA ALA A 163 30.48 10.46 -2.10
C ALA A 163 31.67 9.50 -1.94
N ALA A 164 32.91 9.98 -2.10
CA ALA A 164 34.11 9.17 -1.84
C ALA A 164 34.14 8.70 -0.36
N ALA A 165 33.80 9.58 0.58
CA ALA A 165 33.77 9.25 2.00
C ALA A 165 32.86 8.05 2.34
N ALA A 166 31.74 7.90 1.64
CA ALA A 166 30.81 6.76 1.80
C ALA A 166 31.21 5.51 1.00
N THR A 167 32.08 5.65 0.01
CA THR A 167 32.40 4.56 -0.93
C THR A 167 33.39 3.58 -0.30
N HIS A 168 33.14 2.28 -0.47
CA HIS A 168 34.02 1.24 0.04
C HIS A 168 35.28 1.10 -0.84
N ILE A 169 36.44 1.06 -0.19
CA ILE A 169 37.71 0.60 -0.76
C ILE A 169 38.24 -0.51 0.15
N ASP A 170 38.56 -1.67 -0.43
CA ASP A 170 39.01 -2.86 0.31
C ASP A 170 38.06 -3.26 1.46
N GLY A 171 36.75 -3.10 1.23
CA GLY A 171 35.69 -3.50 2.17
C GLY A 171 35.41 -2.51 3.31
N LEU A 172 36.00 -1.31 3.29
CA LEU A 172 35.74 -0.26 4.29
C LEU A 172 35.37 1.07 3.63
N PRO A 173 34.41 1.84 4.16
CA PRO A 173 34.16 3.19 3.68
C PRO A 173 35.37 4.07 3.98
N GLN A 174 35.68 5.01 3.07
CA GLN A 174 36.89 5.81 3.20
C GLN A 174 36.88 6.74 4.43
N ASN A 175 35.73 7.38 4.75
CA ASN A 175 35.68 8.37 5.84
C ASN A 175 34.25 8.69 6.35
N CYS A 176 33.62 7.78 7.11
CA CYS A 176 32.31 8.08 7.70
C CYS A 176 32.28 9.31 8.64
N ALA A 177 33.43 9.70 9.20
CA ALA A 177 33.50 10.90 10.03
C ALA A 177 33.26 12.19 9.22
N ALA A 178 33.62 12.22 7.93
CA ALA A 178 33.32 13.36 7.06
C ALA A 178 31.80 13.56 6.86
N LEU A 179 31.03 12.48 6.73
CA LEU A 179 29.57 12.55 6.61
C LEU A 179 28.92 13.01 7.93
N GLN A 180 29.44 12.56 9.07
CA GLN A 180 28.99 13.05 10.38
C GLN A 180 29.29 14.54 10.55
N GLN A 181 30.52 14.96 10.21
CA GLN A 181 30.94 16.36 10.27
C GLN A 181 30.12 17.24 9.32
N ALA A 182 29.74 16.73 8.15
CA ALA A 182 28.88 17.44 7.20
C ALA A 182 27.55 17.87 7.84
N TRP A 183 26.98 17.05 8.74
CA TRP A 183 25.75 17.36 9.48
C TRP A 183 25.95 18.21 10.74
N THR A 184 27.08 18.10 11.42
CA THR A 184 27.30 18.83 12.69
C THR A 184 27.85 20.23 12.47
N THR A 185 28.81 20.38 11.56
CA THR A 185 29.59 21.63 11.37
C THR A 185 29.86 21.95 9.91
N GLY A 186 29.49 21.06 8.98
CA GLY A 186 29.81 21.18 7.56
C GLY A 186 28.62 21.62 6.70
N VAL A 187 28.68 21.25 5.42
CA VAL A 187 27.76 21.77 4.39
C VAL A 187 26.30 21.45 4.65
N TRP A 188 25.98 20.26 5.18
CA TRP A 188 24.61 19.82 5.43
C TRP A 188 24.02 20.40 6.72
N ALA A 189 24.85 20.87 7.66
CA ALA A 189 24.40 21.59 8.84
C ALA A 189 23.71 22.92 8.47
N LEU A 190 24.19 23.57 7.39
CA LEU A 190 23.65 24.84 6.90
C LEU A 190 22.64 24.63 5.77
N THR A 191 22.98 23.78 4.80
CA THR A 191 22.18 23.55 3.61
C THR A 191 22.13 22.05 3.28
N PRO A 192 21.14 21.31 3.83
CA PRO A 192 21.02 19.87 3.65
C PRO A 192 21.00 19.38 2.19
N SER A 193 20.53 20.20 1.25
CA SER A 193 20.47 19.86 -0.18
C SER A 193 21.79 20.07 -0.94
N MET A 194 22.81 20.70 -0.34
CA MET A 194 24.08 20.93 -1.02
C MET A 194 24.79 19.62 -1.30
N GLY A 195 25.27 19.45 -2.54
CA GLY A 195 25.94 18.22 -2.94
C GLY A 195 25.01 17.00 -3.01
N MET A 196 23.71 17.23 -3.16
CA MET A 196 22.71 16.19 -3.40
C MET A 196 22.12 16.31 -4.80
N GLY A 197 21.78 15.18 -5.40
CA GLY A 197 21.10 15.10 -6.69
C GLY A 197 19.88 14.18 -6.62
N PHE A 198 18.95 14.39 -7.55
CA PHE A 198 17.79 13.52 -7.70
C PHE A 198 18.11 12.36 -8.65
N ASP A 199 17.92 11.15 -8.18
CA ASP A 199 18.07 9.90 -8.93
C ASP A 199 17.18 8.88 -8.25
N PRO A 200 15.89 8.81 -8.59
CA PRO A 200 14.92 8.04 -7.83
C PRO A 200 15.13 6.54 -7.98
N GLY A 201 14.87 5.82 -6.89
CA GLY A 201 14.62 4.39 -6.88
C GLY A 201 15.88 3.52 -6.88
N GLY A 202 15.71 2.23 -7.17
CA GLY A 202 16.81 1.27 -7.15
C GLY A 202 17.17 0.76 -5.75
N LEU A 203 16.38 1.10 -4.73
CA LEU A 203 16.46 0.44 -3.43
C LEU A 203 15.57 -0.81 -3.42
N TRP A 204 16.05 -1.88 -2.79
CA TRP A 204 15.19 -2.97 -2.34
C TRP A 204 15.64 -3.44 -0.97
N GLY A 205 14.80 -4.21 -0.29
CA GLY A 205 15.12 -4.69 1.04
C GLY A 205 14.26 -5.85 1.46
N SER A 206 14.72 -6.54 2.50
CA SER A 206 14.02 -7.67 3.11
C SER A 206 14.18 -7.64 4.62
N LEU A 207 13.26 -8.29 5.30
CA LEU A 207 13.35 -8.59 6.72
C LEU A 207 13.22 -10.10 6.95
N GLN A 208 13.80 -10.58 8.04
CA GLN A 208 13.66 -11.95 8.53
C GLN A 208 13.31 -11.93 10.02
N LEU A 209 12.26 -12.64 10.40
CA LEU A 209 11.90 -12.84 11.81
C LEU A 209 12.47 -14.19 12.26
N VAL A 210 13.54 -14.15 13.04
CA VAL A 210 14.32 -15.33 13.40
C VAL A 210 14.16 -15.65 14.88
N ASN A 211 13.85 -16.90 15.21
CA ASN A 211 13.91 -17.42 16.57
C ASN A 211 14.83 -18.63 16.60
N VAL A 212 16.04 -18.44 17.10
CA VAL A 212 17.07 -19.49 17.13
C VAL A 212 16.65 -20.64 18.06
N ASN A 213 16.02 -20.32 19.20
CA ASN A 213 15.59 -21.33 20.17
C ASN A 213 14.45 -22.21 19.64
N GLN A 214 13.62 -21.66 18.75
CA GLN A 214 12.52 -22.39 18.11
C GLN A 214 12.88 -22.91 16.70
N GLY A 215 14.07 -22.61 16.19
CA GLY A 215 14.49 -23.00 14.84
C GLY A 215 13.64 -22.39 13.71
N THR A 216 13.03 -21.22 13.94
CA THR A 216 12.16 -20.54 12.96
C THR A 216 12.82 -19.32 12.34
N ASP A 217 12.49 -19.06 11.08
CA ASP A 217 12.90 -17.91 10.29
C ASP A 217 11.82 -17.59 9.25
N TYR A 218 11.21 -16.41 9.32
CA TYR A 218 10.19 -15.93 8.40
C TYR A 218 10.71 -14.75 7.59
N GLY A 219 10.95 -14.94 6.29
CA GLY A 219 11.42 -13.90 5.39
C GLY A 219 10.28 -13.14 4.69
N ALA A 220 10.34 -11.82 4.69
CA ALA A 220 9.43 -10.96 3.92
C ALA A 220 10.21 -9.89 3.14
N SER A 221 9.82 -9.67 1.88
CA SER A 221 10.33 -8.53 1.09
C SER A 221 9.61 -7.25 1.48
N ALA A 222 10.33 -6.12 1.42
CA ALA A 222 9.71 -4.81 1.58
C ALA A 222 8.75 -4.52 0.42
N ILE A 223 7.69 -3.76 0.71
CA ILE A 223 6.82 -3.19 -0.32
C ILE A 223 7.51 -1.96 -0.89
N ALA A 224 7.86 -2.01 -2.16
CA ALA A 224 8.54 -0.94 -2.86
C ALA A 224 7.54 0.03 -3.50
N LEU A 225 7.67 1.32 -3.21
CA LEU A 225 6.94 2.40 -3.85
C LEU A 225 7.85 3.15 -4.82
N GLY A 226 7.40 3.32 -6.06
CA GLY A 226 8.05 4.16 -7.08
C GLY A 226 7.26 5.45 -7.32
N GLY A 227 7.89 6.44 -7.96
CA GLY A 227 7.27 7.74 -8.28
C GLY A 227 6.92 8.56 -7.03
N PHE A 228 7.63 8.31 -5.92
CA PHE A 228 7.31 8.86 -4.62
C PHE A 228 7.78 10.31 -4.49
N PHE A 229 9.00 10.62 -4.89
CA PHE A 229 9.59 11.94 -4.83
C PHE A 229 9.63 12.58 -6.22
N SER A 230 9.48 13.90 -6.28
CA SER A 230 9.74 14.71 -7.47
C SER A 230 11.11 15.37 -7.45
N THR A 231 11.80 15.35 -6.31
CA THR A 231 13.11 15.94 -6.07
C THR A 231 13.82 15.24 -4.91
N ALA A 232 15.13 15.44 -4.76
CA ALA A 232 15.88 14.93 -3.62
C ALA A 232 15.45 15.67 -2.32
N ILE A 233 15.10 14.91 -1.28
CA ILE A 233 14.71 15.43 0.04
C ILE A 233 15.71 14.95 1.09
N HIS A 234 16.88 15.56 1.11
CA HIS A 234 17.94 15.24 2.07
C HIS A 234 17.76 16.04 3.37
N THR A 235 17.69 15.33 4.50
CA THR A 235 17.35 15.91 5.80
C THR A 235 18.15 15.25 6.92
N ALA A 236 18.31 15.94 8.04
CA ALA A 236 18.99 15.39 9.21
C ALA A 236 18.23 14.18 9.77
N ALA A 237 18.94 13.27 10.45
CA ALA A 237 18.34 12.07 11.07
C ALA A 237 17.15 12.41 11.98
N SER A 238 17.27 13.45 12.80
CA SER A 238 16.22 13.91 13.72
C SER A 238 15.05 14.63 13.04
N ALA A 239 15.15 14.94 11.74
CA ALA A 239 14.08 15.65 11.04
C ALA A 239 12.84 14.73 10.84
N PRO A 240 11.62 15.26 11.02
CA PRO A 240 10.38 14.49 10.84
C PRO A 240 10.09 14.13 9.38
N LEU A 241 10.77 14.78 8.43
CA LEU A 241 10.70 14.49 6.99
C LEU A 241 12.03 13.90 6.49
N PRO A 242 12.06 13.17 5.36
CA PRO A 242 10.87 12.69 4.65
C PRO A 242 10.09 11.66 5.47
N ASN A 243 8.80 11.53 5.15
CA ASN A 243 7.93 10.45 5.60
C ASN A 243 6.84 10.21 4.52
N LEU A 244 5.82 9.39 4.78
CA LEU A 244 4.77 9.08 3.80
C LEU A 244 3.99 10.31 3.28
N SER A 245 3.97 11.42 4.03
CA SER A 245 3.36 12.69 3.58
C SER A 245 4.24 13.50 2.63
N SER A 246 5.47 13.03 2.34
CA SER A 246 6.37 13.65 1.36
C SER A 246 6.17 13.11 -0.06
N ALA A 247 5.21 12.22 -0.25
CA ALA A 247 4.93 11.62 -1.55
C ALA A 247 4.38 12.66 -2.53
N ASN A 248 4.59 12.43 -3.83
CA ASN A 248 3.91 13.15 -4.88
C ASN A 248 2.38 12.92 -4.74
N PRO A 249 1.54 13.96 -4.71
CA PRO A 249 0.08 13.84 -4.64
C PRO A 249 -0.56 13.35 -5.95
N GLU A 250 0.03 12.36 -6.59
CA GLU A 250 -0.48 11.67 -7.79
C GLU A 250 -0.25 10.17 -7.63
N THR A 251 -1.17 9.35 -8.15
CA THR A 251 -1.04 7.88 -8.09
C THR A 251 -1.35 7.22 -9.41
N ASP A 252 -0.60 6.17 -9.71
CA ASP A 252 -0.88 5.27 -10.81
C ASP A 252 -1.06 3.84 -10.28
N ILE A 253 -2.23 3.26 -10.51
CA ILE A 253 -2.57 1.92 -10.05
C ILE A 253 -2.94 1.05 -11.24
N LEU A 254 -2.15 0.00 -11.45
CA LEU A 254 -2.47 -1.05 -12.40
C LEU A 254 -3.62 -1.91 -11.86
N THR A 255 -4.76 -1.86 -12.55
CA THR A 255 -5.91 -2.74 -12.29
C THR A 255 -5.84 -3.96 -13.21
N GLN A 256 -6.16 -5.13 -12.67
CA GLN A 256 -6.21 -6.35 -13.48
C GLN A 256 -7.42 -6.32 -14.42
N ALA A 257 -7.27 -6.97 -15.56
CA ALA A 257 -8.37 -7.29 -16.48
C ALA A 257 -9.56 -7.89 -15.73
N ASN A 258 -10.76 -7.32 -15.93
CA ASN A 258 -11.99 -7.94 -15.45
C ASN A 258 -12.13 -9.34 -16.12
N PRO A 259 -12.44 -10.42 -15.37
CA PRO A 259 -12.65 -11.76 -15.92
C PRO A 259 -13.72 -11.84 -17.04
N ALA A 260 -14.54 -10.81 -17.22
CA ALA A 260 -15.47 -10.65 -18.34
C ALA A 260 -14.83 -10.13 -19.66
N GLY A 261 -13.49 -10.19 -19.81
CA GLY A 261 -12.79 -9.74 -21.02
C GLY A 261 -12.31 -8.30 -21.00
N GLY A 262 -12.16 -7.70 -19.81
CA GLY A 262 -11.60 -6.35 -19.68
C GLY A 262 -10.10 -6.32 -20.00
N VAL A 263 -9.60 -5.21 -20.54
CA VAL A 263 -8.15 -4.99 -20.70
C VAL A 263 -7.60 -4.46 -19.37
N PRO A 264 -6.41 -4.88 -18.90
CA PRO A 264 -5.77 -4.24 -17.75
C PRO A 264 -5.68 -2.73 -17.99
N SER A 265 -6.02 -1.94 -16.97
CA SER A 265 -6.05 -0.49 -17.11
C SER A 265 -5.29 0.18 -15.98
N VAL A 266 -4.71 1.35 -16.26
CA VAL A 266 -4.14 2.20 -15.22
C VAL A 266 -5.24 3.17 -14.76
N VAL A 267 -5.45 3.23 -13.45
CA VAL A 267 -6.20 4.31 -12.82
C VAL A 267 -5.18 5.35 -12.39
N HIS A 268 -5.29 6.54 -12.98
CA HIS A 268 -4.50 7.71 -12.62
C HIS A 268 -5.38 8.62 -11.79
N SER A 269 -4.87 9.08 -10.66
CA SER A 269 -5.60 9.95 -9.74
C SER A 269 -4.71 11.08 -9.26
N THR A 270 -5.29 12.27 -9.15
CA THR A 270 -4.65 13.41 -8.51
C THR A 270 -5.27 13.68 -7.15
N TRP A 271 -4.43 14.14 -6.23
CA TRP A 271 -4.80 14.43 -4.85
C TRP A 271 -4.56 15.92 -4.54
N PRO A 272 -5.09 16.45 -3.41
CA PRO A 272 -4.79 17.81 -3.01
C PRO A 272 -3.29 18.09 -2.96
N GLN A 273 -2.85 19.22 -3.51
CA GLN A 273 -1.43 19.57 -3.64
C GLN A 273 -0.83 20.04 -2.31
N ASN A 274 -0.84 19.17 -1.31
CA ASN A 274 -0.37 19.40 0.05
C ASN A 274 0.12 18.08 0.67
N SER A 275 0.60 18.11 1.92
CA SER A 275 1.10 16.92 2.60
C SER A 275 0.05 15.83 2.77
N GLN A 276 -1.22 16.19 2.94
CA GLN A 276 -2.31 15.23 3.05
C GLN A 276 -2.52 14.49 1.73
N GLY A 277 -2.50 15.17 0.58
CA GLY A 277 -2.62 14.49 -0.71
C GLY A 277 -1.47 13.54 -1.02
N GLY A 278 -0.26 13.81 -0.52
CA GLY A 278 0.84 12.84 -0.55
C GLY A 278 0.54 11.58 0.28
N VAL A 279 -0.05 11.74 1.48
CA VAL A 279 -0.51 10.60 2.28
C VAL A 279 -1.63 9.84 1.54
N ASP A 280 -2.59 10.55 0.96
CA ASP A 280 -3.71 9.95 0.23
C ASP A 280 -3.22 9.17 -1.00
N ALA A 281 -2.20 9.68 -1.69
CA ALA A 281 -1.55 8.97 -2.78
C ALA A 281 -0.96 7.63 -2.33
N VAL A 282 -0.18 7.62 -1.25
CA VAL A 282 0.36 6.38 -0.68
C VAL A 282 -0.76 5.45 -0.21
N SER A 283 -1.77 6.00 0.45
CA SER A 283 -2.92 5.23 0.93
C SER A 283 -3.65 4.55 -0.22
N ALA A 284 -3.99 5.26 -1.29
CA ALA A 284 -4.71 4.73 -2.44
C ALA A 284 -3.97 3.53 -3.08
N VAL A 285 -2.65 3.61 -3.19
CA VAL A 285 -1.81 2.50 -3.67
C VAL A 285 -1.89 1.28 -2.73
N LEU A 286 -2.12 1.48 -1.44
CA LEU A 286 -2.25 0.43 -0.43
C LEU A 286 -3.71 0.05 -0.09
N MET A 287 -4.71 0.78 -0.59
CA MET A 287 -6.13 0.51 -0.32
C MET A 287 -6.52 -0.89 -0.78
N ARG A 288 -7.10 -1.68 0.13
CA ARG A 288 -7.67 -3.01 -0.13
C ARG A 288 -9.07 -3.08 0.45
N ARG A 289 -9.98 -3.72 -0.28
CA ARG A 289 -11.35 -4.01 0.17
C ARG A 289 -11.39 -5.18 1.16
N ALA A 290 -10.46 -6.11 1.02
CA ALA A 290 -10.25 -7.25 1.90
C ALA A 290 -8.84 -7.83 1.76
N VAL A 291 -8.35 -8.47 2.82
CA VAL A 291 -7.17 -9.35 2.79
C VAL A 291 -7.58 -10.80 3.11
N ILE A 292 -6.87 -11.76 2.52
CA ILE A 292 -7.24 -13.18 2.46
C ILE A 292 -5.99 -14.03 2.60
N ASN A 293 -6.02 -14.96 3.54
CA ASN A 293 -5.01 -15.99 3.76
C ASN A 293 -5.65 -17.28 4.28
N GLU A 294 -4.84 -18.33 4.30
CA GLU A 294 -5.13 -19.57 5.00
C GLU A 294 -4.77 -19.46 6.49
N TYR A 295 -5.28 -20.39 7.27
CA TYR A 295 -4.86 -20.64 8.65
C TYR A 295 -4.85 -22.14 8.94
N THR A 296 -3.92 -22.55 9.80
CA THR A 296 -3.85 -23.90 10.36
C THR A 296 -3.52 -23.85 11.85
N ILE A 297 -4.26 -24.65 12.61
CA ILE A 297 -4.11 -24.83 14.05
C ILE A 297 -4.24 -26.29 14.42
N ASP A 298 -3.86 -27.19 13.49
CA ASP A 298 -3.93 -28.63 13.68
C ASP A 298 -3.01 -29.08 14.84
N PRO A 299 -3.58 -29.58 15.97
CA PRO A 299 -2.78 -29.99 17.11
C PRO A 299 -1.90 -31.21 16.81
N ALA A 300 -2.25 -32.05 15.83
CA ALA A 300 -1.42 -33.20 15.45
C ALA A 300 -0.10 -32.77 14.79
N LEU A 301 -0.06 -31.57 14.22
CA LEU A 301 1.12 -30.94 13.62
C LEU A 301 1.75 -29.87 14.54
N ALA A 302 1.17 -29.66 15.72
CA ALA A 302 1.38 -28.49 16.57
C ALA A 302 1.35 -27.17 15.77
N ALA A 303 0.45 -27.10 14.79
CA ALA A 303 0.37 -25.97 13.88
C ALA A 303 -0.16 -24.72 14.60
N ARG A 304 0.36 -23.57 14.22
CA ARG A 304 -0.01 -22.25 14.75
C ARG A 304 0.00 -21.24 13.62
N THR A 305 -0.93 -20.29 13.65
CA THR A 305 -1.00 -19.21 12.66
C THR A 305 -1.17 -17.86 13.36
N ASP A 306 -0.38 -16.88 12.92
CA ASP A 306 -0.60 -15.46 13.21
C ASP A 306 -0.73 -14.68 11.89
N TRP A 307 -1.64 -13.72 11.82
CA TRP A 307 -1.71 -12.76 10.71
C TRP A 307 -1.32 -11.36 11.17
N VAL A 308 -0.36 -10.75 10.50
CA VAL A 308 0.02 -9.35 10.72
C VAL A 308 -0.74 -8.46 9.75
N VAL A 309 -1.54 -7.54 10.28
CA VAL A 309 -2.28 -6.52 9.52
C VAL A 309 -1.83 -5.13 9.93
N ASN A 310 -1.11 -4.45 9.03
CA ASN A 310 -0.53 -3.13 9.26
C ASN A 310 -1.21 -2.07 8.38
N PHE A 311 -1.63 -0.97 9.00
CA PHE A 311 -2.15 0.26 8.40
C PHE A 311 -1.07 1.37 8.40
N PRO A 312 -0.14 1.39 7.44
CA PRO A 312 1.08 2.20 7.53
C PRO A 312 0.82 3.71 7.51
N THR A 313 -0.31 4.13 6.94
CA THR A 313 -0.70 5.54 6.85
C THR A 313 -1.68 5.99 7.95
N LYS A 314 -2.14 5.08 8.82
CA LYS A 314 -3.17 5.38 9.84
C LYS A 314 -2.87 6.62 10.69
N ARG A 315 -1.63 6.74 11.18
CA ARG A 315 -1.18 7.85 12.03
C ARG A 315 -1.34 9.26 11.41
N PHE A 316 -1.49 9.34 10.09
CA PHE A 316 -1.66 10.62 9.39
C PHE A 316 -3.14 11.05 9.30
N TYR A 317 -4.06 10.11 9.47
CA TYR A 317 -5.51 10.35 9.43
C TYR A 317 -6.14 10.41 10.82
N VAL A 318 -5.45 9.84 11.81
CA VAL A 318 -5.97 9.64 13.14
C VAL A 318 -5.30 10.65 14.09
N PRO A 319 -5.98 11.75 14.45
CA PRO A 319 -5.46 12.69 15.43
C PRO A 319 -5.50 12.07 16.83
N ILE A 320 -4.60 12.53 17.71
CA ILE A 320 -4.62 12.15 19.13
C ILE A 320 -5.74 12.93 19.83
N HIS A 321 -6.69 12.24 20.43
CA HIS A 321 -7.79 12.85 21.17
C HIS A 321 -7.33 13.28 22.58
N ASN A 322 -6.92 14.52 22.76
CA ASN A 322 -6.55 15.02 24.08
C ASN A 322 -7.78 15.45 24.90
N SER A 323 -8.15 14.67 25.92
CA SER A 323 -9.28 14.97 26.83
C SER A 323 -9.17 16.30 27.60
N THR A 324 -7.99 16.92 27.63
CA THR A 324 -7.74 18.22 28.28
C THR A 324 -8.13 19.42 27.42
N ASN A 325 -8.32 19.24 26.11
CA ASN A 325 -8.68 20.31 25.16
C ASN A 325 -10.21 20.50 25.02
N GLY A 326 -10.89 20.68 26.16
CA GLY A 326 -12.22 21.29 26.23
C GLY A 326 -13.17 21.04 25.05
N GLY A 327 -13.55 19.78 24.82
CA GLY A 327 -14.77 19.42 24.09
C GLY A 327 -14.84 19.67 22.59
N ILE A 328 -13.76 20.06 21.89
CA ILE A 328 -13.75 20.03 20.41
C ILE A 328 -13.40 18.61 19.96
N PRO A 329 -14.33 17.85 19.34
CA PRO A 329 -14.00 16.55 18.78
C PRO A 329 -13.00 16.76 17.64
N ILE A 330 -11.74 16.36 17.83
CA ILE A 330 -10.83 16.23 16.69
C ILE A 330 -11.25 14.94 15.99
N VAL A 331 -11.80 15.08 14.78
CA VAL A 331 -12.38 13.96 14.02
C VAL A 331 -11.30 13.38 13.12
N ALA A 332 -11.19 12.05 13.09
CA ALA A 332 -10.36 11.37 12.12
C ALA A 332 -10.78 11.71 10.69
N THR A 333 -9.81 11.75 9.79
CA THR A 333 -10.09 11.94 8.37
C THR A 333 -10.21 10.58 7.66
N PRO A 334 -11.09 10.46 6.67
CA PRO A 334 -11.19 9.26 5.85
C PRO A 334 -9.81 8.87 5.27
N PRO A 335 -9.50 7.56 5.18
CA PRO A 335 -10.45 6.46 5.26
C PRO A 335 -10.68 5.96 6.70
N PHE A 336 -9.98 6.49 7.70
CA PHE A 336 -10.10 6.08 9.11
C PHE A 336 -11.24 6.85 9.80
N THR A 337 -11.78 6.28 10.87
CA THR A 337 -13.05 6.72 11.45
C THR A 337 -12.94 7.15 12.91
N GLN A 338 -11.90 6.71 13.62
CA GLN A 338 -11.71 6.97 15.03
C GLN A 338 -10.42 7.74 15.28
N SER A 339 -10.45 8.62 16.28
CA SER A 339 -9.25 9.32 16.79
C SER A 339 -8.51 8.44 17.80
N PHE A 340 -7.20 8.65 17.97
CA PHE A 340 -6.37 7.80 18.83
C PHE A 340 -6.47 8.23 20.30
N TRP A 341 -6.72 7.27 21.19
CA TRP A 341 -6.64 7.45 22.64
C TRP A 341 -6.40 6.10 23.33
N THR A 342 -6.87 5.95 24.58
CA THR A 342 -6.94 4.68 25.31
C THR A 342 -7.74 3.64 24.53
N GLY A 343 -7.13 2.49 24.28
CA GLY A 343 -7.66 1.44 23.41
C GLY A 343 -7.40 1.66 21.93
N GLY A 344 -6.57 2.65 21.56
CA GLY A 344 -6.20 2.98 20.19
C GLY A 344 -7.30 3.71 19.39
N ALA A 345 -7.26 3.53 18.06
CA ALA A 345 -8.24 4.09 17.13
C ALA A 345 -8.94 2.94 16.37
N PRO A 346 -9.92 2.27 16.99
CA PRO A 346 -10.49 1.02 16.48
C PRO A 346 -11.21 1.18 15.14
N GLU A 347 -10.78 0.42 14.14
CA GLU A 347 -11.47 0.31 12.84
C GLU A 347 -12.30 -0.97 12.76
N ALA A 348 -13.56 -0.83 12.35
CA ALA A 348 -14.46 -1.97 12.18
C ALA A 348 -14.01 -2.88 11.04
N VAL A 349 -13.98 -4.18 11.29
CA VAL A 349 -13.68 -5.19 10.27
C VAL A 349 -14.69 -6.33 10.33
N ALA A 350 -14.90 -6.98 9.20
CA ALA A 350 -15.77 -8.15 9.11
C ALA A 350 -14.95 -9.38 8.76
N LEU A 351 -15.05 -10.42 9.58
CA LEU A 351 -14.37 -11.69 9.40
C LEU A 351 -15.29 -12.66 8.65
N SER A 352 -14.74 -13.45 7.75
CA SER A 352 -15.44 -14.58 7.14
C SER A 352 -14.47 -15.74 7.06
N LEU A 353 -14.70 -16.75 7.87
CA LEU A 353 -13.92 -17.98 7.89
C LEU A 353 -14.60 -19.05 7.04
N ARG A 354 -13.77 -19.86 6.39
CA ARG A 354 -14.18 -21.08 5.69
C ARG A 354 -13.26 -22.20 6.07
N ASP A 355 -13.79 -23.40 6.28
CA ASP A 355 -12.97 -24.61 6.37
C ASP A 355 -12.74 -25.21 4.98
N ARG A 356 -12.13 -26.39 4.93
CA ARG A 356 -11.80 -27.09 3.68
C ARG A 356 -13.03 -27.72 3.02
N GLU A 357 -14.15 -27.78 3.73
CA GLU A 357 -15.40 -28.44 3.37
C GLU A 357 -16.52 -27.42 3.08
N GLU A 358 -16.12 -26.18 2.80
CA GLU A 358 -16.97 -25.05 2.43
C GLU A 358 -17.93 -24.58 3.53
N GLN A 359 -17.80 -25.07 4.77
CA GLN A 359 -18.54 -24.53 5.90
C GLN A 359 -18.14 -23.07 6.07
N VAL A 360 -19.13 -22.19 6.13
CA VAL A 360 -18.91 -20.75 6.29
C VAL A 360 -19.33 -20.34 7.68
N ASN A 361 -18.39 -19.80 8.45
CA ASN A 361 -18.71 -18.93 9.56
C ASN A 361 -18.51 -17.49 9.09
N LYS A 362 -19.62 -16.79 8.87
CA LYS A 362 -19.58 -15.34 8.70
C LYS A 362 -19.25 -14.79 10.09
N GLY A 363 -17.96 -14.64 10.35
CA GLY A 363 -17.43 -14.21 11.63
C GLY A 363 -18.03 -12.89 12.08
N SER A 364 -17.94 -12.67 13.38
CA SER A 364 -18.40 -11.46 14.06
C SER A 364 -17.63 -10.23 13.57
N ALA A 365 -18.26 -9.07 13.70
CA ALA A 365 -17.55 -7.80 13.58
C ALA A 365 -16.43 -7.76 14.64
N ALA A 366 -15.24 -7.32 14.23
CA ALA A 366 -14.11 -7.09 15.12
C ALA A 366 -13.59 -5.66 14.94
N MET A 367 -12.71 -5.23 15.84
CA MET A 367 -12.12 -3.90 15.80
C MET A 367 -10.60 -4.01 15.78
N LEU A 368 -9.95 -3.22 14.92
CA LEU A 368 -8.49 -3.14 14.80
C LEU A 368 -7.98 -1.77 15.28
N PRO A 369 -7.57 -1.65 16.55
CA PRO A 369 -7.21 -0.37 17.16
C PRO A 369 -5.87 0.21 16.72
N TRP A 370 -4.92 -0.65 16.39
CA TRP A 370 -3.52 -0.25 16.26
C TRP A 370 -3.13 0.03 14.81
N ALA A 371 -1.97 0.66 14.61
CA ALA A 371 -1.31 0.73 13.31
C ALA A 371 -0.92 -0.69 12.86
N VAL A 372 -0.39 -1.53 13.76
CA VAL A 372 -0.10 -2.94 13.53
C VAL A 372 -0.98 -3.80 14.43
N ASN A 373 -1.70 -4.76 13.85
CA ASN A 373 -2.55 -5.69 14.57
C ASN A 373 -2.13 -7.12 14.23
N VAL A 374 -2.03 -7.99 15.24
CA VAL A 374 -1.66 -9.41 15.03
C VAL A 374 -2.85 -10.29 15.37
N MET A 375 -3.45 -10.95 14.38
CA MET A 375 -4.57 -11.85 14.61
C MET A 375 -4.06 -13.25 14.91
N THR A 376 -4.39 -13.78 16.08
CA THR A 376 -3.93 -15.10 16.55
C THR A 376 -5.10 -16.07 16.60
N PHE A 377 -4.96 -17.25 16.01
CA PHE A 377 -6.03 -18.24 15.93
C PHE A 377 -6.02 -19.15 17.18
N ARG A 378 -7.15 -19.20 17.91
CA ARG A 378 -7.29 -19.89 19.22
C ARG A 378 -6.25 -19.51 20.28
N ASP A 379 -5.76 -18.27 20.26
CA ASP A 379 -4.76 -17.75 21.22
C ASP A 379 -3.42 -18.51 21.23
N ILE A 380 -3.12 -19.29 20.18
CA ILE A 380 -1.86 -20.01 20.06
C ILE A 380 -0.90 -19.24 19.14
N SER A 381 -0.18 -18.27 19.73
CA SER A 381 0.65 -17.34 18.97
C SER A 381 1.96 -17.96 18.45
N VAL A 382 2.36 -17.51 17.26
CA VAL A 382 3.69 -17.73 16.66
C VAL A 382 4.64 -16.61 17.07
N LEU A 383 4.20 -15.36 16.94
CA LEU A 383 5.04 -14.17 17.05
C LEU A 383 5.10 -13.61 18.49
N GLY A 384 4.17 -14.00 19.35
CA GLY A 384 4.03 -13.52 20.73
C GLY A 384 3.77 -12.01 20.84
N SER A 385 2.95 -11.49 19.93
CA SER A 385 2.59 -10.07 19.86
C SER A 385 1.79 -9.62 21.09
N ALA A 386 2.02 -8.39 21.55
CA ALA A 386 1.16 -7.73 22.54
C ALA A 386 0.00 -6.95 21.88
N LEU A 387 0.00 -6.83 20.55
CA LEU A 387 -1.03 -6.17 19.73
C LEU A 387 -2.03 -7.19 19.17
N THR A 388 -2.33 -8.22 19.97
CA THR A 388 -3.05 -9.40 19.52
C THR A 388 -4.58 -9.19 19.48
N LEU A 389 -5.20 -9.79 18.48
CA LEU A 389 -6.64 -10.03 18.40
C LEU A 389 -6.87 -11.54 18.25
N ALA A 390 -7.52 -12.14 19.24
CA ALA A 390 -7.92 -13.53 19.22
C ALA A 390 -8.99 -13.80 18.16
N ILE A 391 -8.75 -14.79 17.29
CA ILE A 391 -9.73 -15.28 16.32
C ILE A 391 -10.29 -16.61 16.82
N ASP A 392 -11.59 -16.59 17.13
CA ASP A 392 -12.32 -17.79 17.50
C ASP A 392 -12.62 -18.65 16.26
N THR A 393 -12.14 -19.89 16.33
CA THR A 393 -12.37 -20.93 15.33
C THR A 393 -13.00 -22.18 15.94
N ALA A 394 -13.65 -22.08 17.10
CA ALA A 394 -14.24 -23.24 17.79
C ALA A 394 -15.31 -23.96 16.94
N ASN A 395 -16.11 -23.18 16.20
CA ASN A 395 -17.12 -23.70 15.27
C ASN A 395 -16.58 -23.92 13.85
N MET A 396 -15.27 -23.81 13.66
CA MET A 396 -14.56 -24.08 12.41
C MET A 396 -13.63 -25.28 12.60
N GLY A 397 -13.32 -25.97 11.51
CA GLY A 397 -12.25 -26.96 11.52
C GLY A 397 -10.89 -26.34 11.93
N ASN A 398 -9.89 -27.20 12.17
CA ASN A 398 -8.54 -26.75 12.51
C ASN A 398 -7.79 -26.11 11.33
N ASN A 399 -8.35 -26.16 10.11
CA ASN A 399 -7.70 -25.70 8.90
C ASN A 399 -8.74 -25.01 8.02
N GLY A 400 -8.33 -23.94 7.35
CA GLY A 400 -9.23 -23.21 6.48
C GLY A 400 -8.61 -21.93 5.95
N TRP A 401 -9.46 -21.01 5.54
CA TRP A 401 -9.04 -19.68 5.14
C TRP A 401 -9.99 -18.62 5.69
N MET A 402 -9.46 -17.42 5.86
CA MET A 402 -10.22 -16.29 6.34
C MET A 402 -10.19 -15.17 5.29
N LYS A 403 -11.27 -14.40 5.23
CA LYS A 403 -11.34 -13.13 4.52
C LYS A 403 -11.64 -12.05 5.54
N LEU A 404 -10.67 -11.18 5.77
CA LEU A 404 -10.81 -9.97 6.56
C LEU A 404 -11.25 -8.84 5.62
N LYS A 405 -12.51 -8.44 5.73
CA LYS A 405 -13.10 -7.34 4.93
C LYS A 405 -13.07 -6.04 5.73
N PHE A 406 -12.89 -4.93 5.02
CA PHE A 406 -12.97 -3.55 5.53
C PHE A 406 -14.29 -2.92 5.08
N PRO A 407 -15.39 -3.02 5.85
CA PRO A 407 -16.73 -2.68 5.39
C PRO A 407 -16.86 -1.20 5.01
N VAL A 408 -17.43 -0.94 3.83
CA VAL A 408 -17.76 0.41 3.40
C VAL A 408 -19.25 0.63 3.67
N THR A 409 -19.56 1.58 4.53
CA THR A 409 -20.93 1.97 4.90
C THR A 409 -21.06 3.49 4.95
N PRO A 410 -22.27 4.06 4.87
CA PRO A 410 -22.47 5.50 4.98
C PRO A 410 -21.79 6.06 6.23
N ASN A 411 -21.04 7.15 6.08
CA ASN A 411 -20.40 7.81 7.20
C ASN A 411 -21.46 8.59 8.01
N PRO A 412 -21.58 8.36 9.33
CA PRO A 412 -22.59 9.04 10.13
C PRO A 412 -22.34 10.55 10.29
N ILE A 413 -21.11 11.02 10.02
CA ILE A 413 -20.68 12.41 10.19
C ILE A 413 -20.51 13.13 8.84
N SER A 414 -20.42 12.39 7.73
CA SER A 414 -20.29 12.95 6.38
C SER A 414 -21.28 12.32 5.42
N SER A 415 -22.10 13.15 4.76
CA SER A 415 -23.00 12.69 3.70
C SER A 415 -22.31 12.55 2.33
N ARG A 416 -21.02 12.90 2.23
CA ARG A 416 -20.27 12.96 0.96
C ARG A 416 -19.30 11.81 0.74
N GLN A 417 -19.03 11.02 1.77
CA GLN A 417 -18.01 9.96 1.74
C GLN A 417 -18.39 8.87 2.73
N ASN A 418 -18.27 7.61 2.34
CA ASN A 418 -18.46 6.46 3.21
C ASN A 418 -17.31 6.31 4.22
N ILE A 419 -17.48 5.45 5.22
CA ILE A 419 -16.33 4.96 6.00
C ILE A 419 -15.47 4.05 5.12
N HIS A 420 -14.17 3.98 5.42
CA HIS A 420 -13.23 3.12 4.68
C HIS A 420 -13.27 3.43 3.18
N GLU A 421 -13.25 4.71 2.83
CA GLU A 421 -13.30 5.20 1.46
C GLU A 421 -12.34 6.39 1.30
N LEU A 422 -11.62 6.45 0.19
CA LEU A 422 -10.86 7.63 -0.24
C LEU A 422 -11.37 8.06 -1.61
N ILE A 423 -11.55 9.35 -1.83
CA ILE A 423 -12.02 9.92 -3.09
C ILE A 423 -10.95 10.88 -3.61
N ASP A 424 -10.52 10.71 -4.86
CA ASP A 424 -9.56 11.60 -5.51
C ASP A 424 -10.23 12.87 -6.07
N ASN A 425 -9.45 13.74 -6.71
CA ASN A 425 -9.98 14.98 -7.32
C ASN A 425 -10.88 14.70 -8.54
N GLU A 426 -10.69 13.56 -9.21
CA GLU A 426 -11.46 13.11 -10.35
C GLU A 426 -12.82 12.50 -9.96
N GLY A 427 -13.01 12.19 -8.67
CA GLY A 427 -14.22 11.58 -8.11
C GLY A 427 -14.22 10.06 -8.10
N SER A 428 -13.09 9.41 -8.38
CA SER A 428 -12.91 7.97 -8.27
C SER A 428 -12.75 7.57 -6.79
N ALA A 429 -13.55 6.60 -6.36
CA ALA A 429 -13.62 6.14 -4.98
C ALA A 429 -12.85 4.83 -4.77
N TYR A 430 -11.84 4.89 -3.93
CA TYR A 430 -11.04 3.78 -3.45
C TYR A 430 -11.69 3.18 -2.21
N LEU A 431 -12.05 1.89 -2.25
CA LEU A 431 -12.84 1.25 -1.21
C LEU A 431 -12.01 0.31 -0.31
N GLY A 432 -12.13 0.50 1.01
CA GLY A 432 -11.50 -0.28 2.07
C GLY A 432 -10.48 0.51 2.92
N LEU A 433 -9.40 -0.14 3.34
CA LEU A 433 -8.35 0.50 4.15
C LEU A 433 -6.96 0.28 3.53
N PRO A 434 -6.02 1.22 3.71
CA PRO A 434 -4.64 1.07 3.24
C PRO A 434 -3.91 0.06 4.11
N VAL A 435 -3.63 -1.12 3.58
CA VAL A 435 -3.13 -2.26 4.37
C VAL A 435 -1.96 -2.98 3.72
N MET A 436 -1.01 -3.39 4.55
CA MET A 436 0.09 -4.28 4.24
C MET A 436 0.22 -5.35 5.34
N GLY A 437 0.94 -6.44 5.06
CA GLY A 437 1.07 -7.52 6.02
C GLY A 437 1.25 -8.88 5.39
N PHE A 438 1.20 -9.90 6.24
CA PHE A 438 1.39 -11.30 5.87
C PHE A 438 0.81 -12.22 6.96
N ALA A 439 0.58 -13.49 6.62
CA ALA A 439 0.42 -14.55 7.62
C ALA A 439 1.74 -15.28 7.84
N VAL A 440 1.95 -15.78 9.06
CA VAL A 440 2.98 -16.75 9.37
C VAL A 440 2.35 -18.01 9.93
N GLU A 441 2.91 -19.14 9.53
CA GLU A 441 2.51 -20.46 10.03
C GLU A 441 3.74 -21.17 10.60
N ALA A 442 3.56 -21.79 11.77
CA ALA A 442 4.57 -22.63 12.40
C ALA A 442 4.02 -24.04 12.52
N TYR A 443 4.80 -25.03 12.11
CA TYR A 443 4.53 -26.44 12.29
C TYR A 443 5.70 -27.03 13.07
N GLY A 444 5.45 -27.93 14.01
CA GLY A 444 6.55 -28.47 14.80
C GLY A 444 6.25 -29.78 15.50
N ASN A 445 7.18 -30.72 15.40
CA ASN A 445 7.33 -31.80 16.38
C ASN A 445 8.69 -31.65 17.09
N LYS A 446 9.08 -32.59 17.96
CA LYS A 446 10.31 -32.48 18.76
C LYS A 446 11.61 -32.37 17.94
N ASP A 447 11.60 -32.67 16.63
CA ASP A 447 12.81 -32.82 15.81
C ASP A 447 12.79 -32.02 14.48
N ALA A 448 11.64 -31.46 14.05
CA ALA A 448 11.52 -30.69 12.82
C ALA A 448 10.53 -29.52 12.96
N HIS A 449 10.94 -28.35 12.48
CA HIS A 449 10.13 -27.14 12.42
C HIS A 449 9.94 -26.71 10.96
N TYR A 450 8.70 -26.76 10.46
CA TYR A 450 8.33 -26.16 9.18
C TYR A 450 7.70 -24.81 9.43
N ARG A 451 7.90 -23.91 8.45
CA ARG A 451 7.51 -22.52 8.59
C ARG A 451 7.15 -21.97 7.23
N GLU A 452 6.14 -21.11 7.23
CA GLU A 452 5.70 -20.44 6.02
C GLU A 452 5.36 -18.99 6.32
N LEU A 453 5.77 -18.10 5.43
CA LEU A 453 5.29 -16.72 5.39
C LEU A 453 4.49 -16.54 4.10
N LEU A 454 3.24 -16.13 4.25
CA LEU A 454 2.28 -16.00 3.17
C LEU A 454 1.86 -14.54 3.03
N PRO A 455 2.35 -13.79 2.02
CA PRO A 455 1.87 -12.44 1.75
C PRO A 455 0.36 -12.43 1.53
N HIS A 456 -0.31 -11.41 2.06
CA HIS A 456 -1.75 -11.28 1.94
C HIS A 456 -2.21 -11.30 0.48
N LYS A 457 -3.15 -12.20 0.16
CA LYS A 457 -3.97 -12.03 -1.04
C LYS A 457 -5.01 -10.96 -0.73
N PHE A 458 -5.46 -10.24 -1.73
CA PHE A 458 -6.37 -9.12 -1.51
C PHE A 458 -7.35 -8.94 -2.66
N SER A 459 -8.48 -8.30 -2.34
CA SER A 459 -9.35 -7.70 -3.33
C SER A 459 -9.21 -6.18 -3.27
N ARG A 460 -9.15 -5.55 -4.44
CA ARG A 460 -9.18 -4.10 -4.60
C ARG A 460 -10.46 -3.72 -5.33
N ASP A 461 -11.04 -2.61 -4.92
CA ASP A 461 -12.23 -2.05 -5.53
C ASP A 461 -12.04 -0.54 -5.68
N ILE A 462 -12.10 -0.07 -6.91
CA ILE A 462 -12.00 1.35 -7.29
C ILE A 462 -13.23 1.63 -8.14
N ALA A 463 -14.18 2.38 -7.58
CA ALA A 463 -15.34 2.86 -8.31
C ALA A 463 -14.93 4.13 -9.06
N MET A 464 -14.72 4.00 -10.37
CA MET A 464 -14.26 5.11 -11.20
C MET A 464 -15.34 6.20 -11.35
N SER A 465 -14.92 7.45 -11.49
CA SER A 465 -15.85 8.54 -11.76
C SER A 465 -16.53 8.40 -13.12
N LEU A 466 -17.72 9.00 -13.24
CA LEU A 466 -18.52 8.97 -14.46
C LEU A 466 -17.74 9.53 -15.67
N ASP A 467 -17.00 10.62 -15.46
CA ASP A 467 -16.16 11.24 -16.49
C ASP A 467 -15.00 10.35 -16.92
N GLU A 468 -14.38 9.61 -15.99
CA GLU A 468 -13.30 8.66 -16.30
C GLU A 468 -13.82 7.43 -17.05
N VAL A 469 -15.01 6.92 -16.67
CA VAL A 469 -15.71 5.86 -17.40
C VAL A 469 -16.01 6.30 -18.83
N ILE A 470 -16.53 7.52 -19.03
CA ILE A 470 -16.80 8.08 -20.37
C ILE A 470 -15.49 8.21 -21.17
N ALA A 471 -14.41 8.70 -20.56
CA ALA A 471 -13.12 8.90 -21.21
C ALA A 471 -12.46 7.58 -21.68
N LYS A 472 -12.56 6.50 -20.90
CA LYS A 472 -12.02 5.18 -21.28
C LYS A 472 -12.94 4.38 -22.22
N THR A 473 -14.22 4.71 -22.28
CA THR A 473 -15.20 4.04 -23.14
C THR A 473 -15.22 4.58 -24.58
N ILE A 474 -14.86 5.85 -24.79
CA ILE A 474 -14.77 6.45 -26.13
C ILE A 474 -13.38 6.16 -26.71
N PRO A 475 -13.23 5.34 -27.77
CA PRO A 475 -11.92 5.03 -28.34
C PRO A 475 -11.21 6.31 -28.82
N PRO A 476 -9.87 6.40 -28.69
CA PRO A 476 -9.11 7.50 -29.25
C PRO A 476 -9.36 7.53 -30.76
N LYS A 477 -9.77 8.70 -31.27
CA LYS A 477 -10.11 8.99 -32.67
C LYS A 477 -9.30 8.13 -33.64
N VAL A 478 -9.94 7.12 -34.24
CA VAL A 478 -9.53 6.68 -35.58
C VAL A 478 -9.61 7.95 -36.42
N ALA A 479 -8.48 8.37 -37.00
CA ALA A 479 -8.38 9.60 -37.77
C ALA A 479 -9.45 9.62 -38.87
N MET A 480 -10.58 10.26 -38.56
CA MET A 480 -11.65 10.58 -39.50
C MET A 480 -11.75 12.11 -39.60
N PRO A 481 -12.04 12.62 -40.80
CA PRO A 481 -11.87 14.03 -41.13
C PRO A 481 -12.75 14.90 -40.23
N LYS A 482 -12.18 16.00 -39.74
CA LYS A 482 -12.78 17.05 -38.91
C LYS A 482 -14.32 17.11 -39.00
N THR A 483 -15.01 16.43 -38.09
CA THR A 483 -16.44 16.62 -37.85
C THR A 483 -16.64 17.55 -36.65
N SER A 484 -17.67 18.39 -36.75
CA SER A 484 -17.94 19.55 -35.89
C SER A 484 -18.11 19.21 -34.41
N ALA A 485 -17.70 20.14 -33.53
CA ALA A 485 -17.81 20.05 -32.07
C ALA A 485 -19.22 19.68 -31.54
N SER A 486 -20.26 19.89 -32.35
CA SER A 486 -21.65 19.49 -32.04
C SER A 486 -21.87 17.98 -31.95
N LYS A 487 -21.20 17.16 -32.78
CA LYS A 487 -21.38 15.69 -32.74
C LYS A 487 -20.77 15.07 -31.48
N LEU A 488 -19.57 15.52 -31.08
CA LEU A 488 -18.92 15.07 -29.85
C LEU A 488 -19.72 15.46 -28.60
N SER A 489 -20.37 16.63 -28.60
CA SER A 489 -21.26 17.03 -27.50
C SER A 489 -22.52 16.16 -27.40
N MET A 490 -23.06 15.72 -28.54
CA MET A 490 -24.23 14.82 -28.58
C MET A 490 -23.88 13.39 -28.14
N GLU A 491 -22.72 12.88 -28.52
CA GLU A 491 -22.24 11.55 -28.07
C GLU A 491 -21.99 11.52 -26.56
N LYS A 492 -21.39 12.59 -26.00
CA LYS A 492 -21.23 12.73 -24.54
C LYS A 492 -22.57 12.79 -23.82
N ALA A 493 -23.54 13.57 -24.32
CA ALA A 493 -24.88 13.66 -23.72
C ALA A 493 -25.66 12.34 -23.77
N ALA A 494 -25.53 11.58 -24.87
CA ALA A 494 -26.17 10.27 -25.00
C ALA A 494 -25.56 9.23 -24.04
N CYS A 495 -24.23 9.23 -23.89
CA CYS A 495 -23.55 8.35 -22.94
C CYS A 495 -23.91 8.69 -21.48
N GLN A 496 -23.95 9.99 -21.14
CA GLN A 496 -24.38 10.49 -19.84
C GLN A 496 -25.80 10.00 -19.49
N THR A 497 -26.75 10.16 -20.41
CA THR A 497 -28.15 9.76 -20.21
C THR A 497 -28.29 8.25 -20.01
N ALA A 498 -27.53 7.43 -20.74
CA ALA A 498 -27.56 5.98 -20.59
C ALA A 498 -27.00 5.52 -19.23
N ILE A 499 -25.99 6.21 -18.71
CA ILE A 499 -25.40 5.88 -17.40
C ILE A 499 -26.31 6.34 -16.25
N GLU A 500 -26.93 7.52 -16.36
CA GLU A 500 -27.94 7.99 -15.40
C GLU A 500 -29.12 7.02 -15.27
N MET A 501 -29.61 6.47 -16.39
CA MET A 501 -30.66 5.46 -16.38
C MET A 501 -30.24 4.13 -15.72
N GLU A 502 -28.99 3.69 -15.90
CA GLU A 502 -28.47 2.49 -15.24
C GLU A 502 -28.34 2.72 -13.72
N ILE A 503 -27.90 3.92 -13.30
CA ILE A 503 -27.83 4.31 -11.89
C ILE A 503 -29.24 4.28 -11.25
N GLU A 504 -30.26 4.83 -11.92
CA GLU A 504 -31.64 4.78 -11.43
C GLU A 504 -32.17 3.34 -11.32
N LEU A 505 -31.85 2.47 -12.29
CA LEU A 505 -32.29 1.08 -12.31
C LEU A 505 -31.61 0.24 -11.21
N GLN A 506 -30.30 0.45 -10.97
CA GLN A 506 -29.55 -0.24 -9.92
C GLN A 506 -29.99 0.21 -8.51
N THR A 507 -30.28 1.51 -8.37
CA THR A 507 -30.86 2.08 -7.14
C THR A 507 -32.23 1.47 -6.84
N ALA A 508 -33.08 1.31 -7.88
CA ALA A 508 -34.38 0.64 -7.74
C ALA A 508 -34.28 -0.87 -7.41
N ARG A 509 -33.12 -1.50 -7.69
CA ARG A 509 -32.83 -2.91 -7.39
C ARG A 509 -32.05 -3.11 -6.07
N GLY A 510 -31.77 -2.04 -5.33
CA GLY A 510 -31.05 -2.11 -4.05
C GLY A 510 -29.55 -2.40 -4.17
N SER A 511 -28.96 -2.16 -5.35
CA SER A 511 -27.53 -2.37 -5.65
C SER A 511 -26.81 -1.02 -5.75
N ALA A 512 -25.75 -0.81 -4.97
CA ALA A 512 -24.98 0.44 -4.93
C ALA A 512 -23.79 0.49 -5.91
N THR A 513 -23.66 -0.50 -6.80
CA THR A 513 -22.54 -0.60 -7.76
C THR A 513 -23.04 -0.50 -9.20
N VAL A 514 -22.50 0.46 -9.95
CA VAL A 514 -22.70 0.56 -11.41
C VAL A 514 -21.94 -0.58 -12.09
N ASN A 515 -22.63 -1.42 -12.85
CA ASN A 515 -21.96 -2.43 -13.67
C ASN A 515 -21.38 -1.76 -14.92
N GLY A 516 -20.10 -1.38 -14.86
CA GLY A 516 -19.41 -0.67 -15.95
C GLY A 516 -19.46 -1.37 -17.32
N ALA A 517 -19.71 -2.69 -17.36
CA ALA A 517 -19.87 -3.44 -18.61
C ALA A 517 -21.19 -3.12 -19.33
N LEU A 518 -22.30 -2.97 -18.61
CA LEU A 518 -23.60 -2.59 -19.20
C LEU A 518 -23.59 -1.14 -19.67
N ALA A 519 -22.98 -0.25 -18.89
CA ALA A 519 -22.77 1.15 -19.28
C ALA A 519 -21.93 1.26 -20.58
N MET A 520 -20.87 0.44 -20.71
CA MET A 520 -20.07 0.36 -21.94
C MET A 520 -20.89 -0.10 -23.15
N ILE A 521 -21.68 -1.16 -23.02
CA ILE A 521 -22.50 -1.70 -24.12
C ILE A 521 -23.55 -0.68 -24.56
N ALA A 522 -24.22 -0.02 -23.62
CA ALA A 522 -25.22 1.01 -23.92
C ALA A 522 -24.59 2.22 -24.62
N CYS A 523 -23.42 2.67 -24.18
CA CYS A 523 -22.71 3.79 -24.79
C CYS A 523 -22.16 3.44 -26.19
N GLN A 524 -21.67 2.21 -26.40
CA GLN A 524 -21.25 1.71 -27.72
C GLN A 524 -22.44 1.59 -28.70
N ALA A 525 -23.60 1.12 -28.24
CA ALA A 525 -24.81 1.04 -29.05
C ALA A 525 -25.30 2.45 -29.46
N ALA A 526 -25.29 3.41 -28.54
CA ALA A 526 -25.66 4.80 -28.83
C ALA A 526 -24.70 5.45 -29.85
N ALA A 527 -23.39 5.26 -29.70
CA ALA A 527 -22.39 5.77 -30.63
C ALA A 527 -22.53 5.15 -32.04
N ALA A 528 -22.83 3.85 -32.13
CA ALA A 528 -23.07 3.16 -33.40
C ALA A 528 -24.33 3.68 -34.11
N ILE A 529 -25.41 3.97 -33.39
CA ILE A 529 -26.65 4.57 -33.94
C ILE A 529 -26.38 5.98 -34.48
N ILE A 530 -25.61 6.80 -33.76
CA ILE A 530 -25.24 8.16 -34.19
C ILE A 530 -24.31 8.13 -35.42
N ALA A 531 -23.39 7.16 -35.48
CA ALA A 531 -22.48 6.97 -36.62
C ALA A 531 -23.21 6.47 -37.88
N ALA A 532 -24.25 5.64 -37.72
CA ALA A 532 -25.01 5.06 -38.82
C ALA A 532 -26.08 5.98 -39.43
N SER A 533 -26.24 7.22 -38.94
CA SER A 533 -27.21 8.17 -39.48
C SER A 533 -26.55 9.25 -40.36
N PRO A 534 -26.40 9.03 -41.67
CA PRO A 534 -26.00 10.07 -42.60
C PRO A 534 -27.25 10.85 -43.03
N GLN A 535 -27.28 12.16 -42.72
CA GLN A 535 -28.06 13.18 -43.46
C GLN A 535 -29.55 13.41 -43.12
N VAL A 536 -30.07 13.05 -41.94
CA VAL A 536 -31.39 13.57 -41.49
C VAL A 536 -31.23 14.37 -40.19
N PRO A 537 -31.78 15.60 -40.06
CA PRO A 537 -31.82 16.30 -38.79
C PRO A 537 -32.85 15.60 -37.90
N ILE A 538 -32.43 14.52 -37.26
CA ILE A 538 -33.21 13.88 -36.21
C ILE A 538 -33.13 14.84 -35.02
N GLY A 539 -34.27 15.43 -34.63
CA GLY A 539 -34.33 16.31 -33.47
C GLY A 539 -33.85 15.59 -32.21
N ALA A 540 -33.22 16.31 -31.27
CA ALA A 540 -32.61 15.75 -30.06
C ALA A 540 -33.53 14.77 -29.31
N ALA A 541 -34.83 15.05 -29.26
CA ALA A 541 -35.83 14.19 -28.63
C ALA A 541 -36.03 12.82 -29.32
N ALA A 542 -35.86 12.73 -30.63
CA ALA A 542 -35.99 11.47 -31.37
C ALA A 542 -34.72 10.61 -31.27
N ILE A 543 -33.55 11.24 -31.13
CA ILE A 543 -32.30 10.55 -30.79
C ILE A 543 -32.39 10.02 -29.34
N GLU A 544 -32.86 10.85 -28.40
CA GLU A 544 -33.07 10.45 -27.01
C GLU A 544 -34.05 9.27 -26.90
N ALA A 545 -35.15 9.28 -27.65
CA ALA A 545 -36.10 8.18 -27.69
C ALA A 545 -35.51 6.89 -28.30
N ALA A 546 -34.69 7.00 -29.35
CA ALA A 546 -34.03 5.85 -29.98
C ALA A 546 -32.95 5.23 -29.07
N VAL A 547 -32.18 6.07 -28.36
CA VAL A 547 -31.20 5.63 -27.36
C VAL A 547 -31.90 4.98 -26.17
N LYS A 548 -33.00 5.56 -25.68
CA LYS A 548 -33.85 4.96 -24.63
C LYS A 548 -34.38 3.59 -25.05
N ALA A 549 -34.88 3.44 -26.28
CA ALA A 549 -35.38 2.17 -26.79
C ALA A 549 -34.27 1.11 -26.94
N ALA A 550 -33.09 1.50 -27.42
CA ALA A 550 -31.95 0.60 -27.58
C ALA A 550 -31.37 0.17 -26.21
N ALA A 551 -31.29 1.08 -25.24
CA ALA A 551 -30.87 0.77 -23.88
C ALA A 551 -31.85 -0.20 -23.20
N ILE A 552 -33.16 0.04 -23.32
CA ILE A 552 -34.20 -0.87 -22.81
C ILE A 552 -34.07 -2.26 -23.44
N ALA A 553 -33.89 -2.35 -24.77
CA ALA A 553 -33.76 -3.63 -25.48
C ALA A 553 -32.48 -4.40 -25.14
N ALA A 554 -31.37 -3.71 -24.87
CA ALA A 554 -30.12 -4.34 -24.43
C ALA A 554 -30.23 -4.88 -22.99
N ILE A 555 -31.07 -4.26 -22.15
CA ILE A 555 -31.28 -4.64 -20.74
C ILE A 555 -32.33 -5.77 -20.61
N THR A 556 -33.33 -5.87 -21.50
CA THR A 556 -34.36 -6.93 -21.47
C THR A 556 -33.98 -8.25 -22.15
N HIS A 557 -32.78 -8.34 -22.74
CA HIS A 557 -32.28 -9.56 -23.41
C HIS A 557 -31.20 -10.34 -22.63
N GLN A 558 -31.09 -10.11 -21.31
CA GLN A 558 -30.63 -11.13 -20.34
C GLN A 558 -31.85 -11.78 -19.68
#